data_AF-A0A0G1PND8-F1
#
_entry.id   AF-A0A0G1PND8-F1
#
_cell.length_a   1.000
_cell.length_b   1.000
_cell.length_c   1.000
_cell.angle_alpha   90.00
_cell.angle_beta   90.00
_cell.angle_gamma   90.00
#
_symmetry.space_group_name_H-M   'P 1'
#
loop_
_entity.id
_entity.type
_entity.pdbx_description
1 polymer ?
#
loop_
_entity_poly.entity_id
_entity_poly.type
_entity_poly.pdbx_seq_one_letter_code
_entity_poly.pdbx_strand_id
1 'polypeptide(L)'
;MSMSLFRPSLESSPSATPAEAGAQRTSANLHEAMMDSVSSVRDSLPEQYHAHFETLRQEIIDFTKVHGIPKESLTKPDLLREVTCKLSTSDLERLAILLERFEYLLKNGEPKKEEIDPAKAIEYVEEHYHLRKQYDFQVELLEEVGILKEGAITGINGHDYPVPTLEQIAVRLFERREELSTKHDQGFTKLLLVPFGMSLDTLQETIKQFLLKYKKDHPSFDLNTDNPLWAWSSYQGADTGDSPNLVYYPQSFDEKDHQGKTKMEILKEQTEGRWTPAFAGVAGGKGLGTPGWTIHLLQPSNPNEQDIETPKGFAPIPRQGKGKPHPSLREGRDRPPLEAGQSSNEYLSILQKAQGDKDSPYYGETGMTPEDWIIAFMIHLSETGKPLDNYADGTESIPYFTGSFFSSSTFVPFAYWRRGDRRVYFGGSDPRGRDVNIGVRSSVVV
;
A
#
# COMPACT_ATOMS: atom_id res chain seq x y z
N MET A 1 18.95 -73.50 35.69
CA MET A 1 19.78 -72.55 34.91
C MET A 1 19.14 -71.18 35.11
N SER A 2 19.46 -70.43 36.16
CA SER A 2 20.67 -69.60 36.33
C SER A 2 21.03 -68.81 35.07
N MET A 3 20.61 -67.55 34.99
CA MET A 3 21.50 -66.40 35.25
C MET A 3 20.68 -65.13 35.50
N SER A 4 20.85 -64.58 36.70
CA SER A 4 20.75 -63.16 37.02
C SER A 4 21.83 -62.39 36.26
N LEU A 5 21.62 -61.10 35.94
CA LEU A 5 22.60 -60.03 36.21
C LEU A 5 21.96 -58.63 36.03
N PHE A 6 21.98 -57.87 37.12
CA PHE A 6 21.91 -56.41 37.32
C PHE A 6 20.57 -55.62 37.31
N ARG A 7 20.36 -54.94 38.45
CA ARG A 7 19.45 -53.83 38.87
C ARG A 7 20.40 -52.65 39.28
N PRO A 8 19.95 -51.49 39.84
CA PRO A 8 18.84 -50.55 39.55
C PRO A 8 19.27 -49.04 39.66
N SER A 9 18.41 -48.06 39.31
CA SER A 9 18.34 -46.71 39.93
C SER A 9 17.21 -45.86 39.27
N LEU A 10 16.26 -45.30 40.06
CA LEU A 10 16.09 -43.86 40.41
C LEU A 10 15.79 -42.99 39.15
N GLU A 11 14.70 -42.25 39.00
CA GLU A 11 14.22 -41.12 39.83
C GLU A 11 12.95 -40.54 39.13
N SER A 12 11.86 -40.30 39.86
CA SER A 12 11.28 -38.97 40.16
C SER A 12 10.63 -38.20 38.99
N SER A 13 9.36 -37.85 39.18
CA SER A 13 8.62 -36.83 38.40
C SER A 13 9.26 -35.44 38.54
N PRO A 14 8.97 -34.52 37.61
CA PRO A 14 8.59 -33.16 38.00
C PRO A 14 7.27 -32.78 37.29
N SER A 15 6.20 -32.66 38.07
CA SER A 15 5.69 -31.40 38.61
C SER A 15 5.09 -30.49 37.54
N ALA A 16 3.75 -30.48 37.50
CA ALA A 16 2.98 -29.43 36.87
C ALA A 16 3.42 -28.09 37.49
N THR A 17 3.93 -27.20 36.66
CA THR A 17 4.20 -25.81 37.06
C THR A 17 2.86 -25.17 37.42
N PRO A 18 2.70 -24.55 38.61
CA PRO A 18 1.43 -23.91 38.95
C PRO A 18 1.22 -22.72 38.03
N ALA A 19 0.00 -22.50 37.56
CA ALA A 19 -0.39 -21.29 36.83
C ALA A 19 -0.03 -19.99 37.61
N GLU A 20 0.09 -20.07 38.94
CA GLU A 20 0.58 -18.99 39.81
C GLU A 20 2.01 -18.55 39.51
N ALA A 21 2.91 -19.45 39.09
CA ALA A 21 4.31 -19.10 38.78
C ALA A 21 4.45 -18.29 37.49
N GLY A 22 3.52 -18.48 36.53
CA GLY A 22 3.42 -17.67 35.33
C GLY A 22 2.87 -16.26 35.63
N ALA A 23 1.83 -16.19 36.46
CA ALA A 23 1.18 -14.94 36.86
C ALA A 23 2.11 -14.02 37.71
N GLN A 24 2.91 -14.62 38.60
CA GLN A 24 3.89 -13.88 39.42
C GLN A 24 5.03 -13.26 38.59
N ARG A 25 5.46 -13.93 37.52
CA ARG A 25 6.49 -13.40 36.60
C ARG A 25 5.95 -12.24 35.76
N THR A 26 4.71 -12.32 35.28
CA THR A 26 4.09 -11.24 34.50
C THR A 26 3.84 -9.98 35.34
N SER A 27 3.40 -10.12 36.59
CA SER A 27 3.23 -8.95 37.48
C SER A 27 4.56 -8.29 37.85
N ALA A 28 5.63 -9.07 37.98
CA ALA A 28 6.97 -8.56 38.26
C ALA A 28 7.55 -7.77 37.07
N ASN A 29 7.38 -8.28 35.84
CA ASN A 29 7.84 -7.61 34.62
C ASN A 29 7.07 -6.30 34.35
N LEU A 30 5.75 -6.29 34.60
CA LEU A 30 4.94 -5.07 34.48
C LEU A 30 5.33 -4.02 35.53
N HIS A 31 5.64 -4.46 36.76
CA HIS A 31 6.13 -3.59 37.83
C HIS A 31 7.47 -2.93 37.46
N GLU A 32 8.45 -3.71 36.97
CA GLU A 32 9.76 -3.18 36.56
C GLU A 32 9.63 -2.21 35.37
N ALA A 33 8.77 -2.51 34.40
CA ALA A 33 8.53 -1.68 33.22
C ALA A 33 7.84 -0.33 33.51
N MET A 34 7.00 -0.26 34.55
CA MET A 34 6.24 0.94 34.92
C MET A 34 6.98 1.88 35.89
N MET A 35 8.01 1.38 36.59
CA MET A 35 8.81 2.15 37.54
C MET A 35 9.99 2.86 36.84
N ASP A 36 10.85 3.58 37.58
CA ASP A 36 11.93 4.41 36.98
C ASP A 36 13.17 3.61 36.54
N SER A 37 13.27 2.31 36.85
CA SER A 37 14.35 1.41 36.35
C SER A 37 13.93 0.65 35.09
N VAL A 38 13.68 1.39 34.01
CA VAL A 38 13.07 0.90 32.77
C VAL A 38 14.07 0.27 31.79
N SER A 39 15.36 0.60 31.93
CA SER A 39 16.39 0.27 30.94
C SER A 39 16.48 -1.22 30.68
N SER A 40 16.49 -2.06 31.73
CA SER A 40 16.59 -3.52 31.63
C SER A 40 15.45 -4.15 30.83
N VAL A 41 14.21 -3.69 31.04
CA VAL A 41 13.03 -4.25 30.39
C VAL A 41 12.95 -3.80 28.93
N ARG A 42 13.18 -2.51 28.66
CA ARG A 42 13.23 -2.00 27.29
C ARG A 42 14.35 -2.68 26.49
N ASP A 43 15.54 -2.80 27.08
CA ASP A 43 16.71 -3.38 26.41
C ASP A 43 16.57 -4.90 26.20
N SER A 44 15.57 -5.55 26.84
CA SER A 44 15.19 -6.94 26.56
C SER A 44 14.31 -7.10 25.31
N LEU A 45 13.74 -6.01 24.80
CA LEU A 45 12.96 -5.98 23.55
C LEU A 45 13.88 -5.71 22.35
N PRO A 46 13.53 -6.21 21.14
CA PRO A 46 14.19 -5.81 19.91
C PRO A 46 14.21 -4.29 19.74
N GLU A 47 15.34 -3.73 19.29
CA GLU A 47 15.54 -2.27 19.14
C GLU A 47 14.42 -1.58 18.35
N GLN A 48 13.89 -2.24 17.31
CA GLN A 48 12.80 -1.74 16.49
C GLN A 48 11.49 -1.47 17.26
N TYR A 49 11.31 -2.05 18.45
CA TYR A 49 10.10 -1.89 19.28
C TYR A 49 10.32 -1.01 20.51
N HIS A 50 11.52 -0.43 20.70
CA HIS A 50 11.81 0.45 21.83
C HIS A 50 10.92 1.70 21.84
N ALA A 51 10.70 2.30 20.66
CA ALA A 51 9.81 3.44 20.53
C ALA A 51 8.36 3.09 20.90
N HIS A 52 7.87 1.92 20.44
CA HIS A 52 6.51 1.46 20.73
C HIS A 52 6.30 1.16 22.22
N PHE A 53 7.31 0.59 22.87
CA PHE A 53 7.33 0.39 24.32
C PHE A 53 7.17 1.73 25.08
N GLU A 54 7.96 2.75 24.71
CA GLU A 54 7.88 4.07 25.37
C GLU A 54 6.54 4.77 25.11
N THR A 55 5.98 4.65 23.90
CA THR A 55 4.65 5.19 23.57
C THR A 55 3.56 4.57 24.43
N LEU A 56 3.43 3.24 24.45
CA LEU A 56 2.42 2.55 25.27
C LEU A 56 2.58 2.87 26.76
N ARG A 57 3.82 2.92 27.25
CA ARG A 57 4.13 3.30 28.62
C ARG A 57 3.66 4.73 28.92
N GLN A 58 3.95 5.67 28.03
CA GLN A 58 3.55 7.06 28.22
C GLN A 58 2.03 7.22 28.16
N GLU A 59 1.33 6.50 27.28
CA GLU A 59 -0.14 6.49 27.22
C GLU A 59 -0.77 5.99 28.52
N ILE A 60 -0.22 4.93 29.13
CA ILE A 60 -0.68 4.43 30.43
C ILE A 60 -0.42 5.47 31.55
N ILE A 61 0.73 6.13 31.52
CA ILE A 61 1.08 7.19 32.50
C ILE A 61 0.13 8.40 32.35
N ASP A 62 -0.13 8.83 31.12
CA ASP A 62 -1.00 9.96 30.85
C ASP A 62 -2.45 9.63 31.23
N PHE A 63 -2.92 8.42 30.90
CA PHE A 63 -4.24 7.93 31.33
C PHE A 63 -4.36 7.95 32.85
N THR A 64 -3.40 7.35 33.57
CA THR A 64 -3.46 7.31 35.04
C THR A 64 -3.41 8.70 35.66
N LYS A 65 -2.61 9.62 35.10
CA LYS A 65 -2.55 11.02 35.53
C LYS A 65 -3.88 11.76 35.32
N VAL A 66 -4.52 11.59 34.17
CA VAL A 66 -5.82 12.21 33.85
C VAL A 66 -6.91 11.74 34.80
N HIS A 67 -6.91 10.46 35.15
CA HIS A 67 -7.93 9.85 36.02
C HIS A 67 -7.56 9.82 37.50
N GLY A 68 -6.44 10.44 37.91
CA GLY A 68 -6.00 10.49 39.30
C GLY A 68 -5.66 9.12 39.91
N ILE A 69 -5.26 8.17 39.06
CA ILE A 69 -4.86 6.82 39.45
C ILE A 69 -3.39 6.85 39.88
N PRO A 70 -3.04 6.47 41.11
CA PRO A 70 -1.65 6.34 41.53
C PRO A 70 -0.92 5.30 40.68
N LYS A 71 0.33 5.57 40.27
CA LYS A 71 1.13 4.62 39.47
C LYS A 71 1.33 3.29 40.19
N GLU A 72 1.43 3.34 41.51
CA GLU A 72 1.60 2.17 42.39
C GLU A 72 0.39 1.24 42.37
N SER A 73 -0.78 1.73 41.94
CA SER A 73 -1.98 0.93 41.78
C SER A 73 -1.91 0.02 40.56
N LEU A 74 -1.20 0.40 39.49
CA LEU A 74 -1.06 -0.40 38.26
C LEU A 74 -0.40 -1.76 38.51
N THR A 75 0.40 -1.87 39.57
CA THR A 75 1.19 -3.07 39.86
C THR A 75 0.58 -3.93 40.97
N LYS A 76 -0.61 -3.57 41.47
CA LYS A 76 -1.33 -4.30 42.53
C LYS A 76 -2.79 -4.51 42.13
N PRO A 77 -3.20 -5.73 41.74
CA PRO A 77 -4.55 -6.01 41.24
C PRO A 77 -5.68 -5.52 42.17
N ASP A 78 -5.52 -5.69 43.49
CA ASP A 78 -6.53 -5.25 44.46
C ASP A 78 -6.68 -3.72 44.51
N LEU A 79 -5.56 -2.99 44.46
CA LEU A 79 -5.58 -1.52 44.42
C LEU A 79 -6.07 -1.01 43.06
N LEU A 80 -5.66 -1.65 41.95
CA LEU A 80 -6.13 -1.31 40.62
C LEU A 80 -7.65 -1.44 40.54
N ARG A 81 -8.20 -2.53 41.09
CA ARG A 81 -9.65 -2.76 41.13
C ARG A 81 -10.36 -1.69 41.95
N GLU A 82 -9.82 -1.30 43.10
CA GLU A 82 -10.41 -0.26 43.95
C GLU A 82 -10.45 1.12 43.26
N VAL A 83 -9.37 1.52 42.61
CA VAL A 83 -9.28 2.84 41.95
C VAL A 83 -10.04 2.88 40.62
N THR A 84 -10.15 1.75 39.91
CA THR A 84 -10.86 1.66 38.63
C THR A 84 -12.38 1.55 38.76
N CYS A 85 -12.91 1.18 39.94
CA CYS A 85 -14.36 1.20 40.23
C CYS A 85 -15.04 2.58 40.02
N LYS A 86 -14.25 3.66 39.93
CA LYS A 86 -14.73 5.03 39.73
C LYS A 86 -14.68 5.48 38.26
N LEU A 87 -14.15 4.66 37.37
CA LEU A 87 -14.05 4.94 35.94
C LEU A 87 -15.38 4.66 35.23
N SER A 88 -15.61 5.35 34.11
CA SER A 88 -16.71 5.00 33.21
C SER A 88 -16.43 3.63 32.54
N THR A 89 -17.46 2.98 32.01
CA THR A 89 -17.28 1.74 31.22
C THR A 89 -16.31 1.92 30.07
N SER A 90 -16.39 3.06 29.36
CA SER A 90 -15.49 3.37 28.24
C SER A 90 -14.03 3.55 28.69
N ASP A 91 -13.81 4.19 29.84
CA ASP A 91 -12.46 4.38 30.38
C ASP A 91 -11.87 3.07 30.93
N LEU A 92 -12.71 2.19 31.48
CA LEU A 92 -12.32 0.84 31.89
C LEU A 92 -11.87 -0.01 30.69
N GLU A 93 -12.64 0.01 29.60
CA GLU A 93 -12.28 -0.67 28.35
C GLU A 93 -10.97 -0.13 27.78
N ARG A 94 -10.81 1.20 27.75
CA ARG A 94 -9.58 1.84 27.29
C ARG A 94 -8.37 1.44 28.12
N LEU A 95 -8.48 1.45 29.45
CA LEU A 95 -7.40 1.03 30.35
C LEU A 95 -7.07 -0.45 30.17
N ALA A 96 -8.08 -1.31 30.02
CA ALA A 96 -7.89 -2.74 29.78
C ALA A 96 -7.12 -3.00 28.47
N ILE A 97 -7.46 -2.29 27.39
CA ILE A 97 -6.78 -2.40 26.10
C ILE A 97 -5.31 -1.97 26.20
N LEU A 98 -5.04 -0.85 26.89
CA LEU A 98 -3.67 -0.35 27.08
C LEU A 98 -2.81 -1.36 27.87
N LEU A 99 -3.34 -1.89 28.97
CA LEU A 99 -2.65 -2.87 29.79
C LEU A 99 -2.44 -4.19 29.04
N GLU A 100 -3.43 -4.65 28.28
CA GLU A 100 -3.32 -5.88 27.49
C GLU A 100 -2.25 -5.77 26.39
N ARG A 101 -2.19 -4.65 25.68
CA ARG A 101 -1.15 -4.40 24.66
C ARG A 101 0.23 -4.37 25.28
N PHE A 102 0.36 -3.73 26.43
CA PHE A 102 1.62 -3.60 27.14
C PHE A 102 2.09 -4.97 27.69
N GLU A 103 1.20 -5.75 28.29
CA GLU A 103 1.50 -7.12 28.72
C GLU A 103 1.87 -8.04 27.55
N TYR A 104 1.16 -7.93 26.42
CA TYR A 104 1.48 -8.70 25.22
C TYR A 104 2.88 -8.35 24.70
N LEU A 105 3.22 -7.06 24.62
CA LEU A 105 4.54 -6.60 24.19
C LEU A 105 5.65 -7.17 25.08
N LEU A 106 5.47 -7.09 26.40
CA LEU A 106 6.42 -7.64 27.39
C LEU A 106 6.57 -9.16 27.30
N LYS A 107 5.49 -9.88 26.98
CA LYS A 107 5.47 -11.34 26.93
C LYS A 107 6.04 -11.91 25.62
N ASN A 108 5.73 -11.26 24.50
CA ASN A 108 5.99 -11.80 23.17
C ASN A 108 7.17 -11.11 22.47
N GLY A 109 7.64 -9.98 22.99
CA GLY A 109 8.74 -9.22 22.38
C GLY A 109 8.34 -8.48 21.09
N GLU A 110 7.05 -8.41 20.78
CA GLU A 110 6.47 -7.73 19.63
C GLU A 110 5.09 -7.13 19.98
N PRO A 111 4.65 -6.06 19.28
CA PRO A 111 3.35 -5.44 19.50
C PRO A 111 2.18 -6.41 19.26
N LYS A 112 1.11 -6.30 20.07
CA LYS A 112 -0.13 -7.02 19.80
C LYS A 112 -0.74 -6.44 18.53
N LYS A 113 -0.91 -7.27 17.49
CA LYS A 113 -1.74 -6.89 16.34
C LYS A 113 -3.16 -6.68 16.85
N GLU A 114 -3.72 -5.49 16.65
CA GLU A 114 -5.14 -5.27 16.94
C GLU A 114 -5.94 -6.28 16.12
N GLU A 115 -6.83 -7.06 16.74
CA GLU A 115 -7.91 -7.69 15.97
C GLU A 115 -8.78 -6.55 15.45
N ILE A 116 -8.52 -6.14 14.23
CA ILE A 116 -9.27 -5.08 13.58
C ILE A 116 -10.64 -5.63 13.27
N ASP A 117 -11.65 -5.04 13.90
CA ASP A 117 -13.03 -5.30 13.54
C ASP A 117 -13.24 -4.91 12.07
N PRO A 118 -13.48 -5.89 11.17
CA PRO A 118 -13.66 -5.60 9.76
C PRO A 118 -14.84 -4.64 9.50
N ALA A 119 -15.86 -4.64 10.36
CA ALA A 119 -16.99 -3.73 10.23
C ALA A 119 -16.57 -2.27 10.43
N LYS A 120 -15.71 -2.01 11.44
CA LYS A 120 -15.14 -0.68 11.68
C LYS A 120 -14.21 -0.23 10.56
N ALA A 121 -13.41 -1.15 10.02
CA ALA A 121 -12.55 -0.86 8.88
C ALA A 121 -13.38 -0.47 7.64
N ILE A 122 -14.47 -1.20 7.37
CA ILE A 122 -15.41 -0.90 6.29
C ILE A 122 -16.08 0.47 6.50
N GLU A 123 -16.59 0.75 7.71
CA GLU A 123 -17.19 2.07 8.03
C GLU A 123 -16.22 3.21 7.76
N TYR A 124 -14.98 3.08 8.23
CA TYR A 124 -13.92 4.07 8.02
C TYR A 124 -13.66 4.33 6.53
N VAL A 125 -13.51 3.28 5.72
CA VAL A 125 -13.18 3.46 4.29
C VAL A 125 -14.37 3.96 3.47
N GLU A 126 -15.61 3.68 3.88
CA GLU A 126 -16.79 4.27 3.23
C GLU A 126 -16.91 5.76 3.52
N GLU A 127 -16.65 6.17 4.77
CA GLU A 127 -16.69 7.57 5.18
C GLU A 127 -15.59 8.39 4.51
N HIS A 128 -14.37 7.85 4.42
CA HIS A 128 -13.20 8.62 3.98
C HIS A 128 -12.89 8.45 2.48
N TYR A 129 -13.26 7.32 1.87
CA TYR A 129 -12.86 6.99 0.49
C TYR A 129 -14.04 6.61 -0.41
N HIS A 130 -15.26 6.41 0.12
CA HIS A 130 -16.40 5.89 -0.65
C HIS A 130 -16.05 4.60 -1.42
N LEU A 131 -15.35 3.69 -0.73
CA LEU A 131 -14.58 2.62 -1.38
C LEU A 131 -15.46 1.58 -2.08
N ARG A 132 -16.62 1.22 -1.52
CA ARG A 132 -17.50 0.17 -2.05
C ARG A 132 -17.89 0.39 -3.49
N LYS A 133 -18.38 1.59 -3.82
CA LYS A 133 -18.77 1.92 -5.20
C LYS A 133 -17.59 1.85 -6.17
N GLN A 134 -16.40 2.27 -5.72
CA GLN A 134 -15.19 2.21 -6.54
C GLN A 134 -14.72 0.76 -6.75
N TYR A 135 -14.83 -0.07 -5.71
CA TYR A 135 -14.48 -1.48 -5.72
C TYR A 135 -15.42 -2.28 -6.63
N ASP A 136 -16.73 -2.17 -6.40
CA ASP A 136 -17.76 -2.89 -7.16
C ASP A 136 -17.62 -2.58 -8.66
N PHE A 137 -17.49 -1.29 -9.01
CA PHE A 137 -17.27 -0.87 -10.40
C PHE A 137 -16.01 -1.48 -11.03
N GLN A 138 -14.90 -1.51 -10.29
CA GLN A 138 -13.65 -2.07 -10.80
C GLN A 138 -13.73 -3.59 -10.97
N VAL A 139 -14.32 -4.31 -10.02
CA VAL A 139 -14.51 -5.76 -10.14
C VAL A 139 -15.39 -6.09 -11.34
N GLU A 140 -16.53 -5.41 -11.50
CA GLU A 140 -17.43 -5.57 -12.65
C GLU A 140 -16.71 -5.30 -13.98
N LEU A 141 -15.95 -4.20 -14.06
CA LEU A 141 -15.18 -3.88 -15.27
C LEU A 141 -14.12 -4.94 -15.57
N LEU A 142 -13.38 -5.40 -14.57
CA LEU A 142 -12.32 -6.40 -14.74
C LEU A 142 -12.88 -7.78 -15.15
N GLU A 143 -14.07 -8.15 -14.68
CA GLU A 143 -14.82 -9.32 -15.16
C GLU A 143 -15.27 -9.12 -16.62
N GLU A 144 -15.84 -7.96 -16.95
CA GLU A 144 -16.36 -7.65 -18.28
C GLU A 144 -15.27 -7.69 -19.37
N VAL A 145 -14.06 -7.22 -19.06
CA VAL A 145 -12.92 -7.24 -19.98
C VAL A 145 -12.14 -8.56 -19.96
N GLY A 146 -12.54 -9.51 -19.10
CA GLY A 146 -11.96 -10.86 -19.04
C GLY A 146 -10.60 -10.94 -18.33
N ILE A 147 -10.24 -9.92 -17.54
CA ILE A 147 -9.09 -9.97 -16.62
C ILE A 147 -9.40 -10.91 -15.47
N LEU A 148 -10.57 -10.74 -14.84
CA LEU A 148 -11.05 -11.64 -13.81
C LEU A 148 -11.80 -12.81 -14.45
N LYS A 149 -11.31 -14.01 -14.18
CA LYS A 149 -11.97 -15.28 -14.52
C LYS A 149 -12.25 -16.02 -13.24
N GLU A 150 -13.53 -16.28 -12.96
CA GLU A 150 -13.95 -16.94 -11.72
C GLU A 150 -13.42 -16.23 -10.45
N GLY A 151 -13.32 -14.90 -10.48
CA GLY A 151 -12.85 -14.08 -9.35
C GLY A 151 -11.33 -14.05 -9.16
N ALA A 152 -10.53 -14.54 -10.13
CA ALA A 152 -9.07 -14.54 -10.04
C ALA A 152 -8.40 -14.07 -11.34
N ILE A 153 -7.15 -13.64 -11.23
CA ILE A 153 -6.22 -13.44 -12.35
C ILE A 153 -5.24 -14.59 -12.43
N THR A 154 -4.76 -14.91 -13.63
CA THR A 154 -3.65 -15.86 -13.81
C THR A 154 -2.34 -15.10 -13.96
N GLY A 155 -1.39 -15.35 -13.05
CA GLY A 155 -0.10 -14.69 -13.06
C GLY A 155 0.88 -15.24 -14.09
N ILE A 156 2.00 -14.54 -14.31
CA ILE A 156 3.08 -14.97 -15.22
C ILE A 156 3.76 -16.30 -14.81
N ASN A 157 3.55 -16.73 -13.58
CA ASN A 157 4.00 -18.01 -13.03
C ASN A 157 2.95 -19.13 -13.15
N GLY A 158 1.81 -18.86 -13.79
CA GLY A 158 0.70 -19.81 -13.95
C GLY A 158 -0.13 -20.04 -12.68
N HIS A 159 0.13 -19.30 -11.60
CA HIS A 159 -0.70 -19.35 -10.39
C HIS A 159 -1.91 -18.42 -10.53
N ASP A 160 -3.05 -18.87 -10.02
CA ASP A 160 -4.24 -18.04 -9.91
C ASP A 160 -4.22 -17.23 -8.61
N TYR A 161 -4.49 -15.93 -8.74
CA TYR A 161 -4.51 -14.97 -7.65
C TYR A 161 -5.91 -14.38 -7.52
N PRO A 162 -6.64 -14.69 -6.43
CA PRO A 162 -7.99 -14.16 -6.24
C PRO A 162 -7.95 -12.65 -6.11
N VAL A 163 -8.99 -11.97 -6.59
CA VAL A 163 -9.16 -10.53 -6.38
C VAL A 163 -9.19 -10.23 -4.88
N PRO A 164 -8.47 -9.19 -4.41
CA PRO A 164 -8.53 -8.77 -3.02
C PRO A 164 -9.95 -8.38 -2.64
N THR A 165 -10.47 -8.84 -1.50
CA THR A 165 -11.82 -8.46 -1.10
C THR A 165 -11.87 -7.02 -0.58
N LEU A 166 -13.05 -6.40 -0.60
CA LEU A 166 -13.26 -5.08 -0.02
C LEU A 166 -12.82 -5.04 1.45
N GLU A 167 -13.09 -6.10 2.22
CA GLU A 167 -12.67 -6.22 3.62
C GLU A 167 -11.15 -6.24 3.77
N GLN A 168 -10.44 -6.98 2.91
CA GLN A 168 -8.97 -7.02 2.95
C GLN A 168 -8.36 -5.65 2.66
N ILE A 169 -8.91 -4.92 1.70
CA ILE A 169 -8.47 -3.56 1.38
C ILE A 169 -8.81 -2.60 2.53
N ALA A 170 -10.03 -2.71 3.08
CA ALA A 170 -10.50 -1.87 4.17
C ALA A 170 -9.64 -2.02 5.43
N VAL A 171 -9.34 -3.26 5.82
CA VAL A 171 -8.47 -3.55 6.97
C VAL A 171 -7.09 -2.91 6.78
N ARG A 172 -6.47 -3.04 5.60
CA ARG A 172 -5.16 -2.42 5.32
C ARG A 172 -5.20 -0.89 5.36
N LEU A 173 -6.21 -0.27 4.76
CA LEU A 173 -6.38 1.18 4.82
C LEU A 173 -6.59 1.66 6.25
N PHE A 174 -7.35 0.90 7.04
CA PHE A 174 -7.59 1.21 8.44
C PHE A 174 -6.31 1.04 9.29
N GLU A 175 -5.52 -0.01 9.08
CA GLU A 175 -4.21 -0.22 9.72
C GLU A 175 -3.29 0.97 9.49
N ARG A 176 -3.26 1.48 8.26
CA ARG A 176 -2.34 2.55 7.82
C ARG A 176 -2.95 3.95 7.88
N ARG A 177 -4.14 4.11 8.48
CA ARG A 177 -4.89 5.38 8.48
C ARG A 177 -4.09 6.58 8.96
N GLU A 178 -3.23 6.41 9.97
CA GLU A 178 -2.39 7.49 10.49
C GLU A 178 -1.29 7.88 9.50
N GLU A 179 -0.67 6.90 8.85
CA GLU A 179 0.34 7.11 7.79
C GLU A 179 -0.29 7.74 6.53
N LEU A 180 -1.51 7.34 6.20
CA LEU A 180 -2.22 7.76 4.99
C LEU A 180 -3.01 9.06 5.17
N SER A 181 -3.22 9.54 6.39
CA SER A 181 -4.05 10.72 6.68
C SER A 181 -3.60 11.95 5.88
N THR A 182 -2.30 12.22 5.80
CA THR A 182 -1.79 13.34 5.00
C THR A 182 -2.09 13.17 3.51
N LYS A 183 -2.01 11.95 2.98
CA LYS A 183 -2.28 11.67 1.57
C LYS A 183 -3.76 11.74 1.25
N HIS A 184 -4.59 11.26 2.16
CA HIS A 184 -6.04 11.45 2.11
C HIS A 184 -6.39 12.95 2.06
N ASP A 185 -5.83 13.76 2.98
CA ASP A 185 -6.03 15.23 3.00
C ASP A 185 -5.56 15.91 1.69
N GLN A 186 -4.58 15.32 0.99
CA GLN A 186 -4.06 15.75 -0.31
C GLN A 186 -4.86 15.22 -1.51
N GLY A 187 -5.96 14.49 -1.26
CA GLY A 187 -6.91 14.02 -2.27
C GLY A 187 -6.61 12.65 -2.86
N PHE A 188 -5.70 11.85 -2.29
CA PHE A 188 -5.47 10.47 -2.71
C PHE A 188 -6.59 9.54 -2.22
N THR A 189 -7.74 9.59 -2.90
CA THR A 189 -8.98 8.89 -2.52
C THR A 189 -9.52 7.94 -3.59
N LYS A 190 -8.97 7.98 -4.81
CA LYS A 190 -9.39 7.11 -5.92
C LYS A 190 -8.66 5.76 -5.85
N LEU A 191 -9.40 4.67 -5.64
CA LEU A 191 -8.89 3.30 -5.65
C LEU A 191 -8.45 2.89 -7.06
N LEU A 192 -7.37 2.11 -7.14
CA LEU A 192 -6.97 1.39 -8.34
C LEU A 192 -6.52 -0.04 -7.96
N LEU A 193 -7.26 -1.04 -8.45
CA LEU A 193 -6.95 -2.47 -8.32
C LEU A 193 -6.16 -2.94 -9.53
N VAL A 194 -4.86 -3.17 -9.35
CA VAL A 194 -3.96 -3.50 -10.46
C VAL A 194 -3.64 -5.00 -10.43
N PRO A 195 -3.93 -5.75 -11.51
CA PRO A 195 -3.62 -7.18 -11.64
C PRO A 195 -2.14 -7.39 -11.98
N PHE A 196 -1.25 -6.91 -11.11
CA PHE A 196 0.20 -6.85 -11.31
C PHE A 196 0.82 -8.19 -11.77
N GLY A 197 0.29 -9.30 -11.27
CA GLY A 197 0.78 -10.63 -11.59
C GLY A 197 0.55 -11.05 -13.04
N MET A 198 -0.42 -10.48 -13.75
CA MET A 198 -0.68 -10.80 -15.17
C MET A 198 0.45 -10.32 -16.07
N SER A 199 0.63 -10.98 -17.21
CA SER A 199 1.63 -10.53 -18.20
C SER A 199 1.22 -9.21 -18.84
N LEU A 200 2.19 -8.36 -19.10
CA LEU A 200 1.97 -7.08 -19.76
C LEU A 200 1.42 -7.26 -21.18
N ASP A 201 1.85 -8.30 -21.89
CA ASP A 201 1.30 -8.68 -23.20
C ASP A 201 -0.22 -8.96 -23.13
N THR A 202 -0.67 -9.67 -22.08
CA THR A 202 -2.10 -9.96 -21.88
C THR A 202 -2.88 -8.69 -21.58
N LEU A 203 -2.34 -7.81 -20.74
CA LEU A 203 -2.99 -6.53 -20.41
C LEU A 203 -3.05 -5.59 -21.62
N GLN A 204 -2.02 -5.57 -22.47
CA GLN A 204 -2.01 -4.81 -23.73
C GLN A 204 -3.05 -5.33 -24.72
N GLU A 205 -3.19 -6.65 -24.88
CA GLU A 205 -4.26 -7.20 -25.72
C GLU A 205 -5.63 -6.93 -25.11
N THR A 206 -5.76 -6.95 -23.77
CA THR A 206 -7.02 -6.64 -23.09
C THR A 206 -7.48 -5.21 -23.35
N ILE A 207 -6.63 -4.20 -23.12
CA ILE A 207 -7.00 -2.79 -23.39
C ILE A 207 -7.31 -2.57 -24.88
N LYS A 208 -6.62 -3.25 -25.78
CA LYS A 208 -6.91 -3.22 -27.22
C LYS A 208 -8.31 -3.75 -27.53
N GLN A 209 -8.70 -4.90 -26.95
CA GLN A 209 -10.05 -5.45 -27.12
C GLN A 209 -11.11 -4.58 -26.44
N PHE A 210 -10.81 -4.04 -25.25
CA PHE A 210 -11.66 -3.07 -24.57
C PHE A 210 -11.95 -1.85 -25.45
N LEU A 211 -10.94 -1.25 -26.07
CA LEU A 211 -11.12 -0.10 -26.98
C LEU A 211 -12.02 -0.44 -28.18
N LEU A 212 -11.82 -1.61 -28.78
CA LEU A 212 -12.65 -2.07 -29.92
C LEU A 212 -14.11 -2.25 -29.50
N LYS A 213 -14.35 -2.86 -28.33
CA LYS A 213 -15.68 -2.99 -27.74
C LYS A 213 -16.28 -1.62 -27.43
N TYR A 214 -15.54 -0.76 -26.73
CA TYR A 214 -15.96 0.59 -26.37
C TYR A 214 -16.37 1.40 -27.60
N LYS A 215 -15.60 1.34 -28.70
CA LYS A 215 -15.94 1.97 -29.99
C LYS A 215 -17.22 1.43 -30.61
N LYS A 216 -17.47 0.12 -30.49
CA LYS A 216 -18.71 -0.50 -30.98
C LYS A 216 -19.93 0.03 -30.23
N ASP A 217 -19.81 0.15 -28.90
CA ASP A 217 -20.88 0.61 -28.02
C ASP A 217 -21.04 2.13 -28.05
N HIS A 218 -19.97 2.85 -28.40
CA HIS A 218 -19.93 4.31 -28.54
C HIS A 218 -19.41 4.70 -29.94
N PRO A 219 -20.27 4.67 -30.98
CA PRO A 219 -19.86 4.90 -32.36
C PRO A 219 -19.18 6.26 -32.62
N SER A 220 -19.44 7.27 -31.78
CA SER A 220 -18.81 8.60 -31.84
C SER A 220 -17.39 8.65 -31.28
N PHE A 221 -16.93 7.62 -30.55
CA PHE A 221 -15.57 7.57 -30.02
C PHE A 221 -14.56 7.49 -31.17
N ASP A 222 -13.59 8.39 -31.24
CA ASP A 222 -12.69 8.48 -32.40
C ASP A 222 -11.50 7.50 -32.27
N LEU A 223 -11.74 6.22 -32.58
CA LEU A 223 -10.75 5.14 -32.54
C LEU A 223 -10.39 4.66 -33.95
N ASN A 224 -9.10 4.44 -34.19
CA ASN A 224 -8.60 3.69 -35.33
C ASN A 224 -8.78 2.18 -35.07
N THR A 225 -9.81 1.58 -35.66
CA THR A 225 -10.12 0.15 -35.49
C THR A 225 -9.10 -0.78 -36.13
N ASP A 226 -8.34 -0.32 -37.13
CA ASP A 226 -7.32 -1.13 -37.81
C ASP A 226 -6.03 -1.22 -36.98
N ASN A 227 -5.77 -0.21 -36.14
CA ASN A 227 -4.61 -0.15 -35.27
C ASN A 227 -4.91 0.62 -33.97
N PRO A 228 -5.73 0.04 -33.06
CA PRO A 228 -6.24 0.72 -31.86
C PRO A 228 -5.17 0.88 -30.77
N LEU A 229 -4.07 0.12 -30.86
CA LEU A 229 -2.94 0.17 -29.94
C LEU A 229 -1.65 -0.06 -30.72
N TRP A 230 -0.69 0.84 -30.53
CA TRP A 230 0.69 0.66 -30.96
C TRP A 230 1.59 0.56 -29.74
N ALA A 231 2.43 -0.47 -29.70
CA ALA A 231 3.44 -0.64 -28.67
C ALA A 231 4.82 -0.78 -29.32
N TRP A 232 5.80 -0.10 -28.72
CA TRP A 232 7.20 -0.32 -29.06
C TRP A 232 7.60 -1.77 -28.78
N SER A 233 8.42 -2.36 -29.66
CA SER A 233 8.79 -3.79 -29.61
C SER A 233 9.41 -4.22 -28.29
N SER A 234 10.05 -3.31 -27.53
CA SER A 234 10.63 -3.62 -26.22
C SER A 234 9.61 -3.99 -25.15
N TYR A 235 8.32 -3.71 -25.36
CA TYR A 235 7.25 -4.15 -24.45
C TYR A 235 6.93 -5.64 -24.61
N GLN A 236 7.20 -6.24 -25.77
CA GLN A 236 6.81 -7.62 -26.07
C GLN A 236 7.56 -8.58 -25.14
N GLY A 237 6.80 -9.33 -24.32
CA GLY A 237 7.33 -10.28 -23.36
C GLY A 237 8.24 -9.65 -22.29
N ALA A 238 8.20 -8.34 -22.09
CA ALA A 238 9.21 -7.60 -21.32
C ALA A 238 9.26 -7.99 -19.84
N ASP A 239 8.15 -8.47 -19.30
CA ASP A 239 7.97 -8.87 -17.90
C ASP A 239 7.96 -10.39 -17.70
N THR A 240 8.26 -11.17 -18.77
CA THR A 240 8.21 -12.64 -18.77
C THR A 240 9.53 -13.25 -19.25
N GLY A 241 9.65 -14.57 -19.10
CA GLY A 241 10.82 -15.34 -19.52
C GLY A 241 11.98 -15.31 -18.51
N ASP A 242 13.08 -15.97 -18.86
CA ASP A 242 14.25 -16.15 -17.98
C ASP A 242 15.13 -14.89 -17.87
N SER A 243 14.91 -13.90 -18.74
CA SER A 243 15.66 -12.65 -18.78
C SER A 243 14.73 -11.50 -19.16
N PRO A 244 13.80 -11.12 -18.25
CA PRO A 244 12.85 -10.05 -18.51
C PRO A 244 13.60 -8.71 -18.70
N ASN A 245 13.15 -7.94 -19.68
CA ASN A 245 13.74 -6.63 -20.01
C ASN A 245 13.18 -5.49 -19.16
N LEU A 246 12.06 -5.71 -18.47
CA LEU A 246 11.38 -4.73 -17.63
C LEU A 246 11.60 -5.07 -16.16
N VAL A 247 12.14 -4.10 -15.42
CA VAL A 247 12.29 -4.16 -13.96
C VAL A 247 11.38 -3.14 -13.31
N TYR A 248 10.96 -3.42 -12.09
CA TYR A 248 10.00 -2.65 -11.31
C TYR A 248 10.67 -2.06 -10.08
N TYR A 249 10.17 -0.90 -9.67
CA TYR A 249 10.65 -0.12 -8.52
C TYR A 249 12.17 0.12 -8.53
N PRO A 250 12.75 0.62 -9.65
CA PRO A 250 14.17 0.91 -9.72
C PRO A 250 14.57 2.06 -8.78
N GLN A 251 15.80 2.01 -8.26
CA GLN A 251 16.44 3.10 -7.55
C GLN A 251 17.29 3.99 -8.46
N SER A 252 17.59 3.53 -9.67
CA SER A 252 18.22 4.35 -10.70
C SER A 252 17.83 3.82 -12.08
N PHE A 253 17.90 4.67 -13.11
CA PHE A 253 17.74 4.25 -14.50
C PHE A 253 19.10 3.92 -15.13
N ASP A 254 19.87 3.08 -14.44
CA ASP A 254 21.15 2.55 -14.89
C ASP A 254 21.00 1.08 -15.30
N GLU A 255 21.61 0.68 -16.42
CA GLU A 255 21.51 -0.69 -16.95
C GLU A 255 21.92 -1.77 -15.92
N LYS A 256 22.91 -1.48 -15.07
CA LYS A 256 23.51 -2.46 -14.13
C LYS A 256 23.13 -2.18 -12.69
N ASP A 257 23.06 -0.91 -12.32
CA ASP A 257 22.87 -0.47 -10.94
C ASP A 257 21.44 0.04 -10.67
N HIS A 258 20.45 -0.43 -11.44
CA HIS A 258 19.05 -0.02 -11.27
C HIS A 258 18.44 -0.42 -9.93
N GLN A 259 18.90 -1.50 -9.28
CA GLN A 259 18.35 -2.06 -8.03
C GLN A 259 16.84 -2.42 -8.06
N GLY A 260 16.16 -2.24 -9.19
CA GLY A 260 14.79 -2.74 -9.41
C GLY A 260 14.72 -4.26 -9.46
N LYS A 261 13.51 -4.80 -9.27
CA LYS A 261 13.22 -6.24 -9.24
C LYS A 261 12.41 -6.67 -10.44
N THR A 262 12.53 -7.92 -10.83
CA THR A 262 11.65 -8.54 -11.82
C THR A 262 10.25 -8.78 -11.23
N LYS A 263 9.24 -8.92 -12.10
CA LYS A 263 7.87 -9.29 -11.68
C LYS A 263 7.86 -10.61 -10.90
N MET A 264 8.63 -11.59 -11.34
CA MET A 264 8.72 -12.91 -10.68
C MET A 264 9.28 -12.82 -9.26
N GLU A 265 10.32 -12.01 -9.04
CA GLU A 265 10.86 -11.76 -7.70
C GLU A 265 9.84 -11.10 -6.79
N ILE A 266 9.11 -10.09 -7.31
CA ILE A 266 8.04 -9.43 -6.55
C ILE A 266 6.92 -10.40 -6.19
N LEU A 267 6.44 -11.22 -7.14
CA LEU A 267 5.38 -12.20 -6.89
C LEU A 267 5.79 -13.23 -5.83
N LYS A 268 7.06 -13.67 -5.86
CA LYS A 268 7.62 -14.56 -4.85
C LYS A 268 7.62 -13.90 -3.47
N GLU A 269 8.11 -12.67 -3.37
CA GLU A 269 8.12 -11.92 -2.12
C GLU A 269 6.70 -11.66 -1.59
N GLN A 270 5.74 -11.38 -2.47
CA GLN A 270 4.33 -11.18 -2.09
C GLN A 270 3.74 -12.44 -1.49
N THR A 271 4.01 -13.60 -2.11
CA THR A 271 3.52 -14.91 -1.65
C THR A 271 4.13 -15.29 -0.30
N GLU A 272 5.36 -14.87 -0.02
CA GLU A 272 6.04 -15.10 1.25
C GLU A 272 5.67 -14.06 2.33
N GLY A 273 4.82 -13.08 2.00
CA GLY A 273 4.46 -11.97 2.88
C GLY A 273 5.65 -11.05 3.22
N ARG A 274 6.68 -11.05 2.38
CA ARG A 274 7.92 -10.26 2.53
C ARG A 274 7.95 -9.04 1.63
N TRP A 275 7.03 -8.96 0.67
CA TRP A 275 6.98 -7.84 -0.24
C TRP A 275 6.47 -6.60 0.50
N THR A 276 7.37 -5.64 0.61
CA THR A 276 7.04 -4.24 0.75
C THR A 276 7.47 -3.59 -0.56
N PRO A 277 6.67 -2.67 -1.15
CA PRO A 277 7.24 -1.75 -2.13
C PRO A 277 8.52 -1.18 -1.51
N ALA A 278 9.63 -1.12 -2.25
CA ALA A 278 10.97 -0.78 -1.74
C ALA A 278 11.09 0.59 -1.01
N PHE A 279 9.97 1.30 -0.89
CA PHE A 279 9.80 2.65 -0.36
C PHE A 279 8.87 2.69 0.87
N ALA A 280 8.10 1.62 1.14
CA ALA A 280 7.30 1.50 2.36
C ALA A 280 8.18 0.89 3.46
N GLY A 281 8.74 1.73 4.34
CA GLY A 281 9.50 1.32 5.53
C GLY A 281 8.70 0.56 6.60
N VAL A 282 7.59 -0.06 6.21
CA VAL A 282 6.72 -0.86 7.07
C VAL A 282 6.84 -2.30 6.59
N ALA A 283 7.54 -3.14 7.37
CA ALA A 283 7.60 -4.57 7.12
C ALA A 283 6.16 -5.10 7.01
N GLY A 284 5.82 -5.69 5.86
CA GLY A 284 4.53 -6.32 5.64
C GLY A 284 4.23 -7.26 6.80
N GLY A 285 3.23 -6.92 7.61
CA GLY A 285 2.82 -7.76 8.71
C GLY A 285 2.45 -9.12 8.13
N LYS A 286 3.12 -10.20 8.57
CA LYS A 286 2.74 -11.58 8.23
C LYS A 286 1.23 -11.75 8.42
N GLY A 287 0.46 -11.92 7.35
CA GLY A 287 -0.94 -12.36 7.47
C GLY A 287 -1.97 -11.91 6.42
N LEU A 288 -1.76 -10.81 5.69
CA LEU A 288 -2.81 -10.27 4.80
C LEU A 288 -2.27 -9.76 3.45
N GLY A 289 -1.32 -10.48 2.86
CA GLY A 289 -0.83 -10.19 1.51
C GLY A 289 -1.97 -10.25 0.47
N THR A 290 -1.80 -9.56 -0.65
CA THR A 290 -2.70 -9.61 -1.82
C THR A 290 -1.85 -10.05 -3.01
N PRO A 291 -1.31 -11.28 -2.99
CA PRO A 291 -0.33 -11.70 -3.97
C PRO A 291 -0.93 -11.63 -5.37
N GLY A 292 -0.13 -11.23 -6.35
CA GLY A 292 -0.60 -10.99 -7.72
C GLY A 292 -1.25 -9.62 -7.93
N TRP A 293 -1.54 -8.86 -6.86
CA TRP A 293 -2.21 -7.57 -6.95
C TRP A 293 -1.38 -6.46 -6.30
N THR A 294 -1.48 -5.27 -6.87
CA THR A 294 -1.09 -4.03 -6.20
C THR A 294 -2.32 -3.12 -6.08
N ILE A 295 -2.43 -2.45 -4.93
CA ILE A 295 -3.57 -1.59 -4.60
C ILE A 295 -3.03 -0.19 -4.44
N HIS A 296 -3.60 0.76 -5.17
CA HIS A 296 -3.14 2.13 -5.19
C HIS A 296 -4.27 3.09 -4.84
N LEU A 297 -3.90 4.21 -4.23
CA LEU A 297 -4.71 5.42 -4.16
C LEU A 297 -4.13 6.47 -5.10
N LEU A 298 -5.00 7.12 -5.88
CA LEU A 298 -4.69 8.22 -6.78
C LEU A 298 -5.60 9.41 -6.50
N GLN A 299 -5.25 10.57 -7.06
CA GLN A 299 -6.13 11.73 -7.04
C GLN A 299 -7.20 11.60 -8.15
N PRO A 300 -8.49 11.82 -7.84
CA PRO A 300 -9.56 11.79 -8.84
C PRO A 300 -9.56 13.05 -9.72
N SER A 301 -10.29 12.99 -10.85
CA SER A 301 -10.44 14.15 -11.74
C SER A 301 -11.47 15.18 -11.27
N ASN A 302 -12.37 14.80 -10.36
CA ASN A 302 -13.42 15.64 -9.78
C ASN A 302 -13.25 15.83 -8.25
N PRO A 303 -12.15 16.43 -7.77
CA PRO A 303 -11.85 16.47 -6.34
C PRO A 303 -12.78 17.36 -5.50
N ASN A 304 -13.48 18.33 -6.10
CA ASN A 304 -14.27 19.32 -5.34
C ASN A 304 -15.70 18.87 -5.03
N GLU A 305 -16.09 17.66 -5.42
CA GLU A 305 -17.43 17.09 -5.18
C GLU A 305 -17.41 16.01 -4.07
N GLN A 306 -16.29 15.92 -3.33
CA GLN A 306 -15.97 14.86 -2.36
C GLN A 306 -16.98 14.71 -1.21
N ASP A 307 -17.78 15.72 -0.90
CA ASP A 307 -18.79 15.60 0.16
C ASP A 307 -20.14 15.01 -0.31
N ILE A 308 -20.34 14.79 -1.62
CA ILE A 308 -21.65 14.37 -2.16
C ILE A 308 -21.55 13.27 -3.24
N GLU A 309 -20.47 13.19 -4.03
CA GLU A 309 -20.34 12.21 -5.13
C GLU A 309 -19.09 11.31 -5.03
N THR A 310 -19.24 10.07 -5.51
CA THR A 310 -18.15 9.10 -5.63
C THR A 310 -17.04 9.64 -6.55
N PRO A 311 -15.75 9.52 -6.19
CA PRO A 311 -14.63 9.98 -7.02
C PRO A 311 -14.63 9.33 -8.41
N LYS A 312 -14.46 10.13 -9.46
CA LYS A 312 -14.47 9.72 -10.88
C LYS A 312 -13.20 10.15 -11.61
N GLY A 313 -12.77 9.34 -12.56
CA GLY A 313 -11.57 9.53 -13.37
C GLY A 313 -10.30 9.66 -12.52
N PHE A 314 -9.24 10.14 -13.15
CA PHE A 314 -7.94 10.36 -12.51
C PHE A 314 -7.45 11.75 -12.87
N ALA A 315 -6.79 12.41 -11.92
CA ALA A 315 -6.26 13.75 -12.12
C ALA A 315 -5.27 13.80 -13.30
N PRO A 316 -5.36 14.84 -14.16
CA PRO A 316 -4.41 15.02 -15.24
C PRO A 316 -3.04 15.46 -14.70
N ILE A 317 -1.98 15.20 -15.47
CA ILE A 317 -0.65 15.74 -15.19
C ILE A 317 -0.58 17.17 -15.76
N PRO A 318 -0.41 18.21 -14.92
CA PRO A 318 -0.39 19.58 -15.41
C PRO A 318 0.81 19.85 -16.31
N ARG A 319 0.61 20.73 -17.30
CA ARG A 319 1.71 21.30 -18.10
C ARG A 319 2.66 22.11 -17.23
N GLN A 320 3.90 22.26 -17.70
CA GLN A 320 4.89 23.11 -17.07
C GLN A 320 4.34 24.53 -16.84
N GLY A 321 4.40 25.00 -15.59
CA GLY A 321 3.90 26.29 -15.13
C GLY A 321 2.37 26.42 -15.10
N LYS A 322 1.62 25.32 -15.20
CA LYS A 322 0.14 25.29 -15.16
C LYS A 322 -0.43 24.55 -13.95
N GLY A 323 0.42 23.96 -13.13
CA GLY A 323 0.04 23.30 -11.89
C GLY A 323 -0.58 24.28 -10.92
N LYS A 324 -1.71 23.86 -10.34
CA LYS A 324 -2.30 24.51 -9.18
C LYS A 324 -2.22 23.53 -8.02
N PRO A 325 -1.75 23.95 -6.84
CA PRO A 325 -1.84 23.13 -5.64
C PRO A 325 -3.27 22.64 -5.47
N HIS A 326 -3.42 21.35 -5.18
CA HIS A 326 -4.69 20.85 -4.70
C HIS A 326 -4.87 21.43 -3.29
N PRO A 327 -5.95 22.17 -2.99
CA PRO A 327 -6.19 22.64 -1.64
C PRO A 327 -6.31 21.40 -0.75
N SER A 328 -5.43 21.30 0.23
CA SER A 328 -5.51 20.22 1.21
C SER A 328 -6.69 20.46 2.16
N LEU A 329 -7.28 19.39 2.70
CA LEU A 329 -8.35 19.51 3.70
C LEU A 329 -7.89 20.18 5.01
N ARG A 330 -6.58 20.36 5.21
CA ARG A 330 -5.98 20.95 6.41
C ARG A 330 -4.91 21.99 6.05
N GLU A 331 -5.00 23.18 6.64
CA GLU A 331 -4.02 24.24 6.44
C GLU A 331 -2.57 23.76 6.66
N GLY A 332 -1.68 24.12 5.73
CA GLY A 332 -0.25 23.79 5.81
C GLY A 332 0.15 22.42 5.28
N ARG A 333 -0.77 21.63 4.69
CA ARG A 333 -0.48 20.31 4.08
C ARG A 333 -0.57 20.30 2.56
N ASP A 334 -0.50 21.47 1.93
CA ASP A 334 -0.66 21.60 0.49
C ASP A 334 0.41 20.81 -0.27
N ARG A 335 -0.04 20.06 -1.27
CA ARG A 335 0.81 19.31 -2.19
C ARG A 335 0.90 20.06 -3.52
N PRO A 336 2.07 20.61 -3.88
CA PRO A 336 2.28 21.09 -5.23
C PRO A 336 2.15 19.93 -6.22
N PRO A 337 1.49 20.10 -7.38
CA PRO A 337 1.42 19.05 -8.37
C PRO A 337 2.78 18.81 -9.03
N LEU A 338 3.06 17.56 -9.39
CA LEU A 338 4.19 17.23 -10.25
C LEU A 338 3.83 17.59 -11.69
N GLU A 339 4.27 18.77 -12.13
CA GLU A 339 4.08 19.26 -13.50
C GLU A 339 5.02 18.56 -14.50
N ALA A 340 4.65 18.57 -15.79
CA ALA A 340 5.49 18.15 -16.90
C ALA A 340 6.75 19.02 -17.11
N GLY A 341 7.71 18.50 -17.88
CA GLY A 341 8.91 19.23 -18.31
C GLY A 341 10.20 18.88 -17.58
N GLN A 342 10.17 17.93 -16.65
CA GLN A 342 11.39 17.37 -16.06
C GLN A 342 11.72 16.02 -16.70
N SER A 343 12.96 15.56 -16.53
CA SER A 343 13.35 14.22 -16.95
C SER A 343 12.85 13.16 -15.96
N SER A 344 12.74 11.91 -16.39
CA SER A 344 12.35 10.83 -15.48
C SER A 344 13.33 10.66 -14.32
N ASN A 345 14.64 10.89 -14.52
CA ASN A 345 15.63 10.92 -13.45
C ASN A 345 15.31 11.97 -12.37
N GLU A 346 14.86 13.16 -12.78
CA GLU A 346 14.47 14.21 -11.84
C GLU A 346 13.23 13.82 -11.05
N TYR A 347 12.21 13.26 -11.71
CA TYR A 347 11.01 12.76 -11.02
C TYR A 347 11.32 11.61 -10.06
N LEU A 348 12.14 10.64 -10.48
CA LEU A 348 12.58 9.55 -9.60
C LEU A 348 13.32 10.12 -8.38
N SER A 349 14.22 11.08 -8.58
CA SER A 349 14.94 11.74 -7.49
C SER A 349 14.01 12.47 -6.51
N ILE A 350 12.97 13.15 -7.00
CA ILE A 350 11.94 13.79 -6.16
C ILE A 350 11.28 12.75 -5.26
N LEU A 351 10.77 11.67 -5.86
CA LEU A 351 10.05 10.61 -5.14
C LEU A 351 10.95 9.86 -4.15
N GLN A 352 12.23 9.65 -4.49
CA GLN A 352 13.20 9.00 -3.60
C GLN A 352 13.60 9.86 -2.41
N LYS A 353 13.91 11.15 -2.65
CA LYS A 353 14.23 12.09 -1.56
C LYS A 353 13.07 12.22 -0.59
N ALA A 354 11.84 12.21 -1.12
CA ALA A 354 10.65 12.24 -0.31
C ALA A 354 10.51 11.04 0.63
N GLN A 355 11.10 9.87 0.35
CA GLN A 355 10.98 8.71 1.27
C GLN A 355 11.76 8.90 2.58
N GLY A 356 12.85 9.64 2.55
CA GLY A 356 13.66 9.93 3.74
C GLY A 356 13.16 11.11 4.56
N ASP A 357 12.12 11.80 4.08
CA ASP A 357 11.66 13.08 4.61
C ASP A 357 10.14 13.06 4.81
N LYS A 358 9.70 12.80 6.05
CA LYS A 358 8.28 12.76 6.43
C LYS A 358 7.55 14.09 6.24
N ASP A 359 8.30 15.20 6.19
CA ASP A 359 7.75 16.53 5.98
C ASP A 359 7.62 16.85 4.47
N SER A 360 8.16 15.99 3.60
CA SER A 360 8.01 16.14 2.15
C SER A 360 6.53 16.04 1.75
N PRO A 361 6.02 16.95 0.90
CA PRO A 361 4.67 16.84 0.37
C PRO A 361 4.47 15.58 -0.48
N TYR A 362 5.55 14.88 -0.87
CA TYR A 362 5.51 13.65 -1.67
C TYR A 362 5.84 12.37 -0.85
N TYR A 363 5.98 12.46 0.48
CA TYR A 363 6.31 11.31 1.34
C TYR A 363 5.33 10.15 1.13
N GLY A 364 5.81 8.94 0.84
CA GLY A 364 4.96 7.76 0.61
C GLY A 364 4.35 7.65 -0.79
N GLU A 365 4.68 8.56 -1.71
CA GLU A 365 4.28 8.44 -3.12
C GLU A 365 5.28 7.62 -3.95
N THR A 366 4.78 6.87 -4.92
CA THR A 366 5.57 6.10 -5.90
C THR A 366 5.15 6.40 -7.33
N GLY A 367 6.06 6.18 -8.28
CA GLY A 367 5.75 6.25 -9.70
C GLY A 367 4.86 5.09 -10.15
N MET A 368 4.08 5.32 -11.21
CA MET A 368 3.27 4.27 -11.82
C MET A 368 4.08 3.28 -12.66
N THR A 369 3.50 2.10 -12.88
CA THR A 369 3.91 1.06 -13.82
C THR A 369 3.02 1.07 -15.08
N PRO A 370 3.40 0.37 -16.17
CA PRO A 370 2.52 0.19 -17.32
C PRO A 370 1.17 -0.44 -16.99
N GLU A 371 1.14 -1.39 -16.06
CA GLU A 371 -0.08 -2.06 -15.58
C GLU A 371 -1.02 -1.07 -14.90
N ASP A 372 -0.49 -0.23 -14.01
CA ASP A 372 -1.26 0.81 -13.33
C ASP A 372 -1.95 1.71 -14.36
N TRP A 373 -1.23 2.10 -15.41
CA TRP A 373 -1.78 2.98 -16.44
C TRP A 373 -2.84 2.29 -17.30
N ILE A 374 -2.66 1.03 -17.67
CA ILE A 374 -3.64 0.27 -18.45
C ILE A 374 -4.97 0.21 -17.71
N ILE A 375 -4.95 -0.13 -16.43
CA ILE A 375 -6.16 -0.20 -15.62
C ILE A 375 -6.76 1.19 -15.41
N ALA A 376 -5.93 2.19 -15.07
CA ALA A 376 -6.39 3.56 -14.88
C ALA A 376 -7.03 4.12 -16.16
N PHE A 377 -6.49 3.81 -17.34
CA PHE A 377 -7.04 4.24 -18.61
C PHE A 377 -8.44 3.66 -18.85
N MET A 378 -8.63 2.35 -18.65
CA MET A 378 -9.92 1.70 -18.85
C MET A 378 -10.98 2.25 -17.89
N ILE A 379 -10.65 2.38 -16.61
CA ILE A 379 -11.53 2.99 -15.60
C ILE A 379 -11.87 4.43 -15.98
N HIS A 380 -10.87 5.24 -16.32
CA HIS A 380 -11.08 6.64 -16.68
C HIS A 380 -12.03 6.77 -17.85
N LEU A 381 -11.79 6.03 -18.94
CA LEU A 381 -12.61 6.10 -20.14
C LEU A 381 -14.05 5.66 -19.87
N SER A 382 -14.24 4.60 -19.09
CA SER A 382 -15.57 4.11 -18.70
C SER A 382 -16.32 5.11 -17.81
N GLU A 383 -15.64 5.80 -16.91
CA GLU A 383 -16.27 6.74 -15.98
C GLU A 383 -16.54 8.14 -16.59
N THR A 384 -15.64 8.62 -17.44
CA THR A 384 -15.67 10.02 -17.93
C THR A 384 -16.06 10.14 -19.40
N GLY A 385 -16.02 9.04 -20.16
CA GLY A 385 -16.18 9.04 -21.61
C GLY A 385 -15.03 9.71 -22.37
N LYS A 386 -13.93 10.05 -21.70
CA LYS A 386 -12.76 10.72 -22.29
C LYS A 386 -11.51 9.85 -22.12
N PRO A 387 -10.57 9.84 -23.09
CA PRO A 387 -9.30 9.15 -22.91
C PRO A 387 -8.45 9.81 -21.82
N LEU A 388 -7.78 8.99 -21.02
CA LEU A 388 -6.76 9.45 -20.07
C LEU A 388 -5.46 9.83 -20.81
N ASP A 389 -4.81 10.91 -20.35
CA ASP A 389 -3.52 11.41 -20.86
C ASP A 389 -3.55 11.78 -22.34
N ASN A 390 -4.58 12.52 -22.73
CA ASN A 390 -4.73 13.05 -24.09
C ASN A 390 -3.90 14.32 -24.28
N TYR A 391 -2.56 14.20 -24.28
CA TYR A 391 -1.67 15.37 -24.30
C TYR A 391 -1.95 16.39 -25.43
N ALA A 392 -2.51 15.93 -26.56
CA ALA A 392 -2.83 16.77 -27.71
C ALA A 392 -4.01 17.74 -27.48
N ASP A 393 -4.72 17.65 -26.35
CA ASP A 393 -5.74 18.63 -25.95
C ASP A 393 -5.15 19.92 -25.36
N GLY A 394 -3.85 19.91 -25.04
CA GLY A 394 -3.13 21.04 -24.46
C GLY A 394 -3.31 21.22 -22.95
N THR A 395 -4.13 20.39 -22.29
CA THR A 395 -4.43 20.45 -20.86
C THR A 395 -3.79 19.32 -20.06
N GLU A 396 -3.56 18.17 -20.67
CA GLU A 396 -2.98 16.99 -20.02
C GLU A 396 -1.56 16.69 -20.50
N SER A 397 -0.80 15.87 -19.77
CA SER A 397 0.57 15.47 -20.13
C SER A 397 0.75 13.96 -20.11
N ILE A 398 1.79 13.48 -20.79
CA ILE A 398 2.13 12.05 -20.86
C ILE A 398 2.80 11.65 -19.53
N PRO A 399 2.45 10.51 -18.91
CA PRO A 399 3.15 9.99 -17.74
C PRO A 399 4.43 9.22 -18.10
N TYR A 400 5.55 9.55 -17.48
CA TYR A 400 6.61 8.58 -17.23
C TYR A 400 6.14 7.55 -16.21
N PHE A 401 6.40 6.28 -16.50
CA PHE A 401 6.18 5.17 -15.57
C PHE A 401 7.44 4.91 -14.76
N THR A 402 7.80 5.86 -13.89
CA THR A 402 9.03 5.80 -13.07
C THR A 402 9.04 4.65 -12.07
N GLY A 403 7.91 3.96 -11.88
CA GLY A 403 7.84 2.69 -11.15
C GLY A 403 8.41 1.50 -11.93
N SER A 404 8.91 1.70 -13.15
CA SER A 404 9.47 0.65 -14.01
C SER A 404 10.56 1.17 -14.95
N PHE A 405 11.35 0.26 -15.51
CA PHE A 405 12.50 0.60 -16.35
C PHE A 405 12.88 -0.54 -17.31
N PHE A 406 13.09 -0.22 -18.59
CA PHE A 406 13.64 -1.19 -19.54
C PHE A 406 15.17 -1.25 -19.40
N SER A 407 15.68 -2.18 -18.61
CA SER A 407 17.10 -2.25 -18.24
C SER A 407 18.02 -2.39 -19.46
N SER A 408 17.67 -3.28 -20.40
CA SER A 408 18.49 -3.58 -21.58
C SER A 408 18.59 -2.45 -22.60
N SER A 409 17.63 -1.53 -22.62
CA SER A 409 17.60 -0.41 -23.57
C SER A 409 17.81 0.94 -22.88
N THR A 410 17.84 0.97 -21.55
CA THR A 410 17.94 2.17 -20.71
C THR A 410 16.84 3.21 -20.97
N PHE A 411 15.61 2.76 -21.26
CA PHE A 411 14.45 3.63 -21.47
C PHE A 411 13.44 3.53 -20.32
N VAL A 412 12.84 4.66 -19.95
CA VAL A 412 11.71 4.69 -19.02
C VAL A 412 10.41 4.58 -19.84
N PRO A 413 9.54 3.61 -19.54
CA PRO A 413 8.29 3.43 -20.26
C PRO A 413 7.33 4.61 -20.03
N PHE A 414 6.45 4.83 -21.02
CA PHE A 414 5.31 5.74 -20.94
C PHE A 414 4.19 5.22 -21.84
N ALA A 415 2.96 5.68 -21.59
CA ALA A 415 1.84 5.51 -22.50
C ALA A 415 0.88 6.70 -22.46
N TYR A 416 0.13 6.89 -23.55
CA TYR A 416 -0.85 7.98 -23.66
C TYR A 416 -1.86 7.73 -24.78
N TRP A 417 -2.93 8.52 -24.81
CA TRP A 417 -3.85 8.58 -25.95
C TRP A 417 -3.32 9.48 -27.06
N ARG A 418 -2.99 8.91 -28.22
CA ARG A 418 -2.47 9.66 -29.36
C ARG A 418 -3.61 10.10 -30.27
N ARG A 419 -4.16 11.29 -30.02
CA ARG A 419 -5.29 11.87 -30.78
C ARG A 419 -5.11 11.84 -32.30
N GLY A 420 -3.94 12.21 -32.81
CA GLY A 420 -3.70 12.27 -34.27
C GLY A 420 -3.79 10.91 -34.96
N ASP A 421 -3.44 9.84 -34.25
CA ASP A 421 -3.48 8.47 -34.77
C ASP A 421 -4.72 7.69 -34.27
N ARG A 422 -5.48 8.28 -33.34
CA ARG A 422 -6.71 7.73 -32.76
C ARG A 422 -6.50 6.37 -32.09
N ARG A 423 -5.42 6.25 -31.31
CA ARG A 423 -4.99 4.99 -30.69
C ARG A 423 -4.25 5.22 -29.37
N VAL A 424 -4.14 4.16 -28.58
CA VAL A 424 -3.20 4.12 -27.46
C VAL A 424 -1.78 3.91 -27.99
N TYR A 425 -0.81 4.59 -27.39
CA TYR A 425 0.61 4.51 -27.74
C TYR A 425 1.46 4.16 -26.53
N PHE A 426 2.22 3.06 -26.60
CA PHE A 426 3.23 2.68 -25.61
C PHE A 426 4.64 2.90 -26.17
N GLY A 427 5.47 3.66 -25.45
CA GLY A 427 6.84 3.99 -25.86
C GLY A 427 7.83 3.99 -24.70
N GLY A 428 9.04 4.47 -24.96
CA GLY A 428 10.09 4.66 -23.97
C GLY A 428 10.86 5.96 -24.22
N SER A 429 11.35 6.59 -23.17
CA SER A 429 12.15 7.84 -23.23
C SER A 429 13.51 7.69 -22.54
N ASP A 430 14.55 8.35 -23.08
CA ASP A 430 15.85 8.44 -22.42
C ASP A 430 15.64 9.09 -21.04
N PRO A 431 16.16 8.52 -19.95
CA PRO A 431 15.93 8.99 -18.60
C PRO A 431 16.50 10.37 -18.29
N ARG A 432 17.39 10.88 -19.15
CA ARG A 432 17.99 12.23 -19.08
C ARG A 432 17.28 13.21 -20.00
N GLY A 433 16.45 12.72 -20.92
CA GLY A 433 15.66 13.53 -21.82
C GLY A 433 14.61 14.33 -21.04
N ARG A 434 14.56 15.64 -21.29
CA ARG A 434 13.45 16.49 -20.84
C ARG A 434 12.48 16.69 -22.00
N ASP A 435 11.20 16.49 -21.75
CA ASP A 435 10.14 16.81 -22.68
C ASP A 435 9.07 17.62 -21.95
N VAL A 436 8.77 18.81 -22.49
CA VAL A 436 7.76 19.74 -21.93
C VAL A 436 6.36 19.12 -21.88
N ASN A 437 6.13 18.03 -22.62
CA ASN A 437 4.86 17.35 -22.70
C ASN A 437 4.74 16.10 -21.82
N ILE A 438 5.82 15.69 -21.16
CA ILE A 438 5.88 14.48 -20.35
C ILE A 438 6.14 14.88 -18.88
N GLY A 439 5.40 14.29 -17.97
CA GLY A 439 5.55 14.46 -16.53
C GLY A 439 5.48 13.12 -15.80
N VAL A 440 5.05 13.14 -14.55
CA VAL A 440 4.86 11.92 -13.77
C VAL A 440 3.52 11.95 -13.06
N ARG A 441 2.81 10.83 -13.10
CA ARG A 441 1.70 10.56 -12.19
C ARG A 441 2.22 9.66 -11.08
N SER A 442 1.99 10.07 -9.84
CA SER A 442 2.32 9.29 -8.67
C SER A 442 1.06 8.72 -8.02
N SER A 443 1.26 7.68 -7.22
CA SER A 443 0.22 7.00 -6.46
C SER A 443 0.74 6.65 -5.06
N VAL A 444 -0.16 6.26 -4.17
CA VAL A 444 0.18 5.73 -2.84
C VAL A 444 -0.21 4.25 -2.81
N VAL A 445 0.75 3.37 -2.60
CA VAL A 445 0.51 1.92 -2.52
C VAL A 445 0.00 1.54 -1.12
N VAL A 446 -1.02 0.68 -1.06
CA VAL A 446 -1.79 0.31 0.15
C VAL A 446 -1.42 -1.06 0.73
#